data_AF-A0A6P8YMI3-F1
#
_entry.id   AF-A0A6P8YMI3-F1
#
_cell.length_a   1.000
_cell.length_b   1.000
_cell.length_c   1.000
_cell.angle_alpha   90.00
_cell.angle_beta   90.00
_cell.angle_gamma   90.00
#
_symmetry.space_group_name_H-M   'P 1'
#
loop_
_entity.id
_entity.type
_entity.pdbx_description
1 polymer ?
#
loop_
_entity_poly.entity_id
_entity_poly.type
_entity_poly.pdbx_seq_one_letter_code
_entity_poly.pdbx_strand_id
1 'polypeptide(L)'
;MARVLFLFLALVAAASATQSRYTVAQLVDLFGRIDACLAHVPQTGFSNQPSDVCKDYARKELMGGYTKESQVDRITNCLKNYEVPVAADDVAFAEECLNVYMPMPVTA
;
A
#
# COMPACT_ATOMS: atom_id res chain seq x y z
N MET A 1 -11.64 47.32 -36.72
CA MET A 1 -11.89 45.87 -36.89
C MET A 1 -11.29 45.16 -35.68
N ALA A 2 -12.10 44.96 -34.65
CA ALA A 2 -11.69 44.48 -33.33
C ALA A 2 -12.43 43.17 -33.02
N ARG A 3 -12.06 42.08 -33.72
CA ARG A 3 -12.63 40.75 -33.52
C ARG A 3 -11.61 39.70 -33.93
N VAL A 4 -10.55 39.54 -33.15
CA VAL A 4 -9.72 38.32 -33.23
C VAL A 4 -9.53 37.81 -31.82
N LEU A 5 -10.47 36.94 -31.45
CA LEU A 5 -10.25 35.74 -30.66
C LEU A 5 -9.44 35.89 -29.36
N PHE A 6 -10.13 36.33 -28.32
CA PHE A 6 -9.90 35.92 -26.93
C PHE A 6 -10.23 34.42 -26.77
N LEU A 7 -9.46 33.51 -27.37
CA LEU A 7 -9.74 32.06 -27.33
C LEU A 7 -8.50 31.20 -27.00
N PHE A 8 -7.56 31.72 -26.21
CA PHE A 8 -6.48 30.91 -25.68
C PHE A 8 -6.25 31.30 -24.22
N LEU A 9 -5.96 30.30 -23.38
CA LEU A 9 -5.69 30.39 -21.94
C LEU A 9 -6.89 30.33 -20.99
N ALA A 10 -7.70 29.27 -21.15
CA ALA A 10 -8.32 28.60 -20.01
C ALA A 10 -7.79 27.17 -19.91
N LEU A 11 -6.46 26.99 -19.91
CA LEU A 11 -5.85 25.73 -19.54
C LEU A 11 -5.86 25.67 -18.00
N VAL A 12 -7.03 25.39 -17.43
CA VAL A 12 -7.17 25.09 -16.01
C VAL A 12 -6.42 23.78 -15.79
N ALA A 13 -5.16 23.89 -15.37
CA ALA A 13 -4.43 22.78 -14.82
C ALA A 13 -5.23 22.31 -13.60
N ALA A 14 -6.03 21.26 -13.78
CA ALA A 14 -6.55 20.49 -12.68
C ALA A 14 -5.33 19.86 -12.01
N ALA A 15 -4.75 20.58 -11.06
CA ALA A 15 -3.88 20.01 -10.05
C ALA A 15 -4.78 19.02 -9.30
N SER A 16 -4.80 17.76 -9.77
CA SER A 16 -5.36 16.67 -9.02
C SER A 16 -4.50 16.55 -7.76
N ALA A 17 -4.89 17.27 -6.72
CA ALA A 17 -4.51 16.94 -5.37
C ALA A 17 -4.93 15.49 -5.19
N THR A 18 -3.95 14.58 -5.20
CA THR A 18 -4.18 13.18 -4.90
C THR A 18 -4.73 13.15 -3.48
N GLN A 19 -6.06 13.15 -3.34
CA GLN A 19 -6.68 12.93 -2.04
C GLN A 19 -6.24 11.55 -1.62
N SER A 20 -5.47 11.48 -0.54
CA SER A 20 -5.15 10.21 0.12
C SER A 20 -6.46 9.47 0.32
N ARG A 21 -6.54 8.23 -0.16
CA ARG A 21 -7.75 7.40 -0.03
C ARG A 21 -8.11 7.11 1.43
N TYR A 22 -7.13 7.27 2.31
CA TYR A 22 -7.22 6.98 3.73
C TYR A 22 -6.87 8.22 4.54
N THR A 23 -7.58 8.42 5.65
CA THR A 23 -7.17 9.37 6.69
C THR A 23 -5.91 8.86 7.40
N VAL A 24 -5.21 9.74 8.13
CA VAL A 24 -4.04 9.34 8.92
C VAL A 24 -4.39 8.22 9.91
N ALA A 25 -5.54 8.31 10.58
CA ALA A 25 -5.99 7.27 11.52
C ALA A 25 -6.23 5.91 10.83
N GLN A 26 -6.81 5.93 9.62
CA GLN A 26 -7.03 4.72 8.83
C GLN A 26 -5.72 4.11 8.34
N LEU A 27 -4.75 4.93 7.95
CA LEU A 27 -3.41 4.46 7.60
C LEU A 27 -2.71 3.81 8.79
N VAL A 28 -2.78 4.41 9.97
CA VAL A 28 -2.21 3.84 11.21
C VAL A 28 -2.81 2.47 11.53
N ASP A 29 -4.14 2.34 11.43
CA ASP A 29 -4.82 1.07 11.64
C ASP A 29 -4.43 0.02 10.59
N LEU A 30 -4.39 0.37 9.30
CA LEU A 30 -3.94 -0.52 8.24
C LEU A 30 -2.49 -0.97 8.44
N PHE A 31 -1.59 -0.06 8.82
CA PHE A 31 -0.18 -0.37 9.07
C PHE A 31 -0.04 -1.32 10.25
N GLY A 32 -0.78 -1.11 11.34
CA GLY A 32 -0.77 -2.00 12.50
C GLY A 32 -1.21 -3.43 12.15
N ARG A 33 -2.21 -3.58 11.27
CA ARG A 33 -2.68 -4.89 10.79
C ARG A 33 -1.65 -5.59 9.91
N ILE A 34 -1.04 -4.85 8.98
CA ILE A 34 0.03 -5.37 8.12
C ILE A 34 1.21 -5.82 8.99
N ASP A 35 1.61 -5.01 9.97
CA ASP A 35 2.69 -5.33 10.90
C ASP A 35 2.39 -6.61 11.69
N ALA A 36 1.17 -6.77 12.20
CA ALA A 36 0.74 -7.95 12.94
C ALA A 36 0.77 -9.22 12.07
N CYS A 37 0.25 -9.17 10.84
CA CYS A 37 0.25 -10.32 9.94
C CYS A 37 1.67 -10.71 9.50
N LEU A 38 2.56 -9.73 9.34
CA LEU A 38 3.95 -9.97 8.92
C LEU A 38 4.91 -10.23 10.07
N ALA A 39 4.47 -10.17 11.33
CA ALA A 39 5.30 -10.50 12.49
C ALA A 39 5.75 -11.96 12.52
N HIS A 40 5.01 -12.85 11.86
CA HIS A 40 5.33 -14.26 11.72
C HIS A 40 6.36 -14.56 10.62
N VAL A 41 6.57 -13.62 9.69
CA VAL A 41 7.55 -13.79 8.63
C VAL A 41 8.96 -13.67 9.22
N PRO A 42 9.84 -14.67 9.00
CA PRO A 42 11.17 -14.69 9.58
C PRO A 42 11.96 -13.42 9.28
N GLN A 43 12.49 -12.83 10.35
CA GLN A 43 13.38 -11.66 10.31
C GLN A 43 14.80 -12.11 9.96
N THR A 44 14.95 -12.75 8.80
CA THR A 44 16.25 -13.20 8.30
C THR A 44 16.98 -12.04 7.63
N GLY A 45 18.26 -11.87 7.96
CA GLY A 45 19.08 -10.74 7.51
C GLY A 45 19.21 -9.62 8.55
N PHE A 46 20.37 -8.94 8.55
CA PHE A 46 20.69 -7.91 9.54
C PHE A 46 19.99 -6.56 9.32
N SER A 47 19.72 -6.20 8.05
CA SER A 47 19.26 -4.85 7.68
C SER A 47 18.26 -4.81 6.52
N ASN A 48 17.94 -5.97 5.92
CA ASN A 48 17.05 -6.09 4.77
C ASN A 48 16.10 -7.28 5.00
N GLN A 49 15.34 -7.23 6.09
CA GLN A 49 14.46 -8.32 6.47
C GLN A 49 13.22 -8.32 5.57
N PRO A 50 12.82 -9.48 5.01
CA PRO A 50 11.71 -9.56 4.06
C PRO A 50 10.43 -8.96 4.61
N SER A 51 10.13 -9.21 5.88
CA SER A 51 8.92 -8.67 6.50
C SER A 51 8.94 -7.14 6.54
N ASP A 52 10.06 -6.53 6.94
CA ASP A 52 10.17 -5.08 7.08
C ASP A 52 10.16 -4.36 5.72
N VAL A 53 10.86 -4.92 4.73
CA VAL A 53 10.85 -4.36 3.37
C VAL A 53 9.46 -4.43 2.75
N CYS A 54 8.77 -5.56 2.89
CA CYS A 54 7.44 -5.73 2.33
C CYS A 54 6.37 -4.90 3.10
N LYS A 55 6.53 -4.69 4.42
CA LYS A 55 5.72 -3.72 5.19
C LYS A 55 5.90 -2.30 4.63
N ASP A 56 7.15 -1.85 4.48
CA ASP A 56 7.43 -0.49 4.02
C ASP A 56 7.00 -0.26 2.57
N TYR A 57 7.11 -1.28 1.72
CA TYR A 57 6.52 -1.26 0.38
C TYR A 57 5.00 -1.05 0.43
N ALA A 58 4.28 -1.86 1.21
CA ALA A 58 2.82 -1.74 1.34
C ALA A 58 2.38 -0.38 1.91
N ARG A 59 3.13 0.16 2.88
CA ARG A 59 2.89 1.49 3.46
C ARG A 59 2.99 2.59 2.40
N LYS A 60 4.06 2.57 1.58
CA LYS A 60 4.26 3.52 0.48
C LYS A 60 3.12 3.43 -0.55
N GLU A 61 2.68 2.22 -0.87
CA GLU A 61 1.58 2.00 -1.81
C GLU A 61 0.24 2.54 -1.26
N LEU A 62 -0.07 2.28 0.01
CA LEU A 62 -1.27 2.84 0.65
C LEU A 62 -1.24 4.39 0.66
N MET A 63 -0.10 4.99 0.97
CA MET A 63 0.08 6.45 0.90
C MET A 63 0.03 6.98 -0.54
N GLY A 64 0.44 6.18 -1.52
CA GLY A 64 0.34 6.46 -2.95
C GLY A 64 -1.07 6.30 -3.51
N GLY A 65 -2.05 5.91 -2.70
CA GLY A 65 -3.45 5.80 -3.08
C GLY A 65 -3.85 4.43 -3.65
N TYR A 66 -3.07 3.39 -3.42
CA TYR A 66 -3.53 2.02 -3.72
C TYR A 66 -4.62 1.57 -2.75
N THR A 67 -5.47 0.62 -3.17
CA THR A 67 -6.52 0.08 -2.29
C THR A 67 -5.94 -0.91 -1.28
N LYS A 68 -6.54 -0.97 -0.09
CA LYS A 68 -6.29 -1.99 0.93
C LYS A 68 -6.52 -3.41 0.40
N GLU A 69 -7.52 -3.60 -0.47
CA GLU A 69 -7.81 -4.88 -1.10
C GLU A 69 -6.65 -5.34 -1.99
N SER A 70 -5.97 -4.41 -2.68
CA SER A 70 -4.81 -4.76 -3.50
C SER A 70 -3.52 -5.03 -2.71
N GLN A 71 -3.51 -4.73 -1.40
CA GLN A 71 -2.30 -4.89 -0.59
C GLN A 71 -1.98 -6.36 -0.31
N VAL A 72 -2.99 -7.24 -0.24
CA VAL A 72 -2.77 -8.67 -0.04
C VAL A 72 -1.86 -9.21 -1.14
N ASP A 73 -2.26 -9.05 -2.40
CA ASP A 73 -1.48 -9.50 -3.55
C ASP A 73 -0.10 -8.85 -3.61
N ARG A 74 -0.01 -7.56 -3.30
CA ARG A 74 1.24 -6.80 -3.33
C ARG A 74 2.25 -7.28 -2.28
N ILE A 75 1.79 -7.48 -1.04
CA ILE A 75 2.63 -7.97 0.06
C ILE A 75 3.06 -9.41 -0.23
N THR A 76 2.11 -10.27 -0.59
CA THR A 76 2.38 -11.67 -0.88
C THR A 76 3.36 -11.81 -2.06
N ASN A 77 3.20 -11.00 -3.12
CA ASN A 77 4.13 -10.99 -4.24
C ASN A 77 5.51 -10.44 -3.83
N CYS A 78 5.57 -9.44 -2.96
CA CYS A 78 6.83 -8.94 -2.40
C CYS A 78 7.58 -10.06 -1.65
N LEU A 79 6.90 -10.79 -0.77
CA LEU A 79 7.49 -11.90 -0.01
C LEU A 79 7.96 -13.05 -0.92
N LYS A 80 7.16 -13.43 -1.92
CA LYS A 80 7.47 -14.53 -2.86
C LYS A 80 8.69 -14.23 -3.73
N ASN A 81 8.89 -12.97 -4.12
CA ASN A 81 9.97 -12.56 -5.01
C ASN A 81 11.12 -11.86 -4.28
N TYR A 82 11.12 -11.92 -2.95
CA TYR A 82 12.19 -11.31 -2.16
C TYR A 82 13.52 -12.01 -2.40
N GLU A 83 14.62 -11.26 -2.32
CA GLU A 83 15.96 -11.80 -2.59
C GLU A 83 16.34 -12.95 -1.65
N VAL A 84 15.90 -12.85 -0.39
CA VAL A 84 16.00 -13.93 0.59
C VAL A 84 14.70 -14.73 0.58
N PRO A 85 14.74 -16.03 0.26
CA PRO A 85 13.54 -16.86 0.22
C PRO A 85 12.81 -16.87 1.56
N VAL A 86 11.54 -16.47 1.54
CA VAL A 86 10.61 -16.66 2.65
C VAL A 86 9.98 -18.05 2.51
N ALA A 87 9.82 -18.79 3.61
CA ALA A 87 9.21 -20.11 3.54
C ALA A 87 7.76 -20.01 3.05
N ALA A 88 7.32 -20.98 2.24
CA ALA A 88 5.99 -20.98 1.65
C ALA A 88 4.87 -20.91 2.71
N ASP A 89 5.08 -21.58 3.85
CA ASP A 89 4.12 -21.59 4.96
C ASP A 89 3.98 -20.20 5.60
N ASP A 90 5.08 -19.45 5.73
CA ASP A 90 5.05 -18.08 6.28
C ASP A 90 4.35 -17.12 5.31
N VAL A 91 4.58 -17.29 4.00
CA VAL A 91 3.88 -16.53 2.96
C VAL A 91 2.38 -16.83 2.97
N ALA A 92 2.01 -18.12 3.06
CA ALA A 92 0.62 -18.55 3.10
C ALA A 92 -0.10 -18.01 4.35
N PHE A 93 0.56 -18.06 5.51
CA PHE A 93 0.04 -17.47 6.75
C PHE A 93 -0.18 -15.97 6.60
N ALA A 94 0.81 -15.24 6.07
CA ALA A 94 0.69 -13.80 5.86
C ALA A 94 -0.48 -13.46 4.92
N GLU A 95 -0.62 -14.19 3.82
CA GLU A 95 -1.71 -14.04 2.85
C GLU A 95 -3.09 -14.28 3.50
N GLU A 96 -3.23 -15.36 4.27
CA GLU A 96 -4.48 -15.67 4.99
C GLU A 96 -4.81 -14.59 6.03
N CYS A 97 -3.84 -14.21 6.87
CA CYS A 97 -4.02 -13.17 7.88
C CYS A 97 -4.46 -11.84 7.23
N LEU A 98 -3.79 -11.40 6.17
CA LEU A 98 -4.12 -10.16 5.48
C LEU A 98 -5.54 -10.21 4.86
N ASN A 99 -5.93 -11.34 4.28
CA ASN A 99 -7.28 -11.53 3.75
C ASN A 99 -8.36 -11.44 4.84
N VAL A 100 -8.07 -11.82 6.08
CA VAL A 100 -9.00 -11.70 7.20
C VAL A 100 -9.05 -10.26 7.74
N TYR A 101 -7.91 -9.60 7.92
CA TYR A 101 -7.83 -8.35 8.67
C TYR A 101 -7.87 -7.07 7.82
N MET A 102 -7.57 -7.13 6.52
CA MET A 102 -7.62 -5.96 5.62
C MET A 102 -9.04 -5.53 5.17
N PRO A 103 -10.02 -6.42 4.92
CA PRO A 103 -11.31 -6.00 4.36
C PRO A 103 -12.26 -5.32 5.35
N MET A 104 -11.98 -5.27 6.66
CA MET A 104 -12.90 -4.67 7.63
C MET A 104 -13.31 -3.22 7.27
N PRO A 105 -14.58 -2.85 7.47
CA PRO A 105 -15.13 -1.58 7.07
C PRO A 105 -14.35 -0.45 7.73
N VAL A 106 -13.98 0.53 6.91
CA VAL A 106 -13.42 1.77 7.37
C VAL A 106 -14.56 2.53 8.04
N THR A 107 -14.79 2.34 9.33
CA THR A 107 -15.79 3.12 10.06
C THR A 107 -15.34 4.57 10.06
N ALA A 108 -16.10 5.39 9.34
CA ALA A 108 -15.88 6.82 9.17
C ALA A 108 -16.16 7.60 10.46
#